data_AF-A0A412X406-F1
#
_entry.id   AF-A0A412X406-F1
#
_cell.length_a   1.000
_cell.length_b   1.000
_cell.length_c   1.000
_cell.angle_alpha   90.00
_cell.angle_beta   90.00
_cell.angle_gamma   90.00
#
_symmetry.space_group_name_H-M   'P 1'
#
loop_
_entity.id
_entity.type
_entity.pdbx_description
1 polymer ?
#
loop_
_entity_poly.entity_id
_entity_poly.type
_entity_poly.pdbx_seq_one_letter_code
_entity_poly.pdbx_strand_id
1 'polypeptide(L)'
;MATCLLFFVACSDEGDVVTIYNGDSFTSDYKASQMFSTLSLYENIARQPEMVKELMRATAKLAQYDTITAIAPLDKEAEVERGTARGKCLAACFSSIARQPEAYDDIVWAAEKFLGTTEIKSMSEKILKYSRLYALEGVTEAVARQPEIVDLFDSFSVKFLGVGIK
;
A
#
# COMPACT_ATOMS: atom_id res chain seq x y z
N MET A 1 -5.80 11.69 -41.53
CA MET A 1 -4.51 10.97 -41.45
C MET A 1 -4.32 10.52 -40.02
N ALA A 2 -4.26 9.22 -39.79
CA ALA A 2 -4.06 8.64 -38.46
C ALA A 2 -2.57 8.63 -38.15
N THR A 3 -2.14 9.39 -37.15
CA THR A 3 -0.77 9.35 -36.66
C THR A 3 -0.74 8.32 -35.53
N CYS A 4 -0.28 7.11 -35.84
CA CYS A 4 0.09 6.11 -34.84
C CYS A 4 1.24 6.68 -34.01
N LEU A 5 0.97 7.10 -32.78
CA LEU A 5 2.03 7.33 -31.78
C LEU A 5 2.56 5.97 -31.35
N LEU A 6 3.71 5.60 -31.91
CA LEU A 6 4.53 4.49 -31.45
C LEU A 6 5.20 4.91 -30.14
N PHE A 7 4.77 4.29 -29.03
CA PHE A 7 5.48 4.38 -27.76
C PHE A 7 6.71 3.46 -27.82
N PHE A 8 7.89 4.05 -27.95
CA PHE A 8 9.14 3.35 -27.66
C PHE A 8 9.38 3.41 -26.15
N VAL A 9 9.14 2.30 -25.45
CA VAL A 9 9.63 2.08 -24.08
C VAL A 9 11.05 1.55 -24.20
N ALA A 10 12.04 2.36 -23.84
CA ALA A 10 13.41 1.90 -23.63
C ALA A 10 13.53 1.48 -22.16
N CYS A 11 13.59 0.17 -21.90
CA CYS A 11 14.00 -0.34 -20.60
C CYS A 11 15.49 -0.03 -20.41
N SER A 12 15.81 0.92 -19.53
CA SER A 12 17.11 0.98 -18.89
C SER A 12 16.90 0.56 -17.43
N ASP A 13 17.69 -0.42 -16.99
CA ASP A 13 17.76 -0.81 -15.58
C ASP A 13 18.07 0.43 -14.72
N GLU A 14 17.40 0.48 -13.56
CA GLU A 14 17.47 1.53 -12.52
C GLU A 14 16.63 2.79 -12.77
N GLY A 15 15.32 2.66 -12.49
CA GLY A 15 14.37 3.77 -12.34
C GLY A 15 13.63 4.12 -13.61
N ASP A 16 12.32 3.86 -13.64
CA ASP A 16 11.45 4.29 -14.75
C ASP A 16 11.32 5.82 -14.73
N VAL A 17 12.25 6.51 -15.40
CA VAL A 17 12.17 7.96 -15.65
C VAL A 17 11.06 8.20 -16.67
N VAL A 18 9.90 8.64 -16.20
CA VAL A 18 8.82 9.09 -17.09
C VAL A 18 9.01 10.58 -17.36
N THR A 19 9.61 10.89 -18.51
CA THR A 19 9.75 12.29 -18.97
C THR A 19 8.43 12.75 -19.57
N ILE A 20 7.72 13.65 -18.88
CA ILE A 20 6.58 14.36 -19.47
C ILE A 20 7.15 15.59 -20.21
N TYR A 21 6.64 15.88 -21.41
CA TYR A 21 7.07 17.03 -22.22
C TYR A 21 6.81 18.36 -21.47
N ASN A 22 7.76 18.78 -20.64
CA ASN A 22 8.00 20.13 -20.11
C ASN A 22 9.34 20.26 -19.36
N GLY A 23 10.20 19.24 -19.37
CA GLY A 23 11.55 19.32 -18.78
C GLY A 23 11.65 18.88 -17.31
N ASP A 24 10.51 18.56 -16.67
CA ASP A 24 10.49 17.96 -15.34
C ASP A 24 10.52 16.42 -15.48
N SER A 25 11.61 15.80 -15.04
CA SER A 25 11.67 14.35 -14.87
C SER A 25 10.91 13.96 -13.61
N PHE A 26 9.74 13.33 -13.75
CA PHE A 26 9.10 12.64 -12.63
C PHE A 26 9.66 11.23 -12.58
N THR A 27 10.65 11.01 -11.71
CA THR A 27 11.13 9.66 -11.41
C THR A 27 10.23 9.11 -10.30
N SER A 28 9.32 8.20 -10.66
CA SER A 28 8.51 7.48 -9.67
C SER A 28 9.39 6.46 -8.96
N ASP A 29 9.42 6.47 -7.62
CA ASP A 29 10.15 5.46 -6.87
C ASP A 29 9.54 4.06 -7.13
N TYR A 30 10.35 3.15 -7.68
CA TYR A 30 9.88 1.82 -8.05
C TYR A 30 9.32 1.05 -6.84
N LYS A 31 9.93 1.19 -5.66
CA LYS A 31 9.45 0.52 -4.43
C LYS A 31 8.10 1.07 -3.98
N ALA A 32 7.88 2.38 -4.10
CA ALA A 32 6.58 2.99 -3.86
C ALA A 32 5.53 2.45 -4.86
N SER A 33 5.87 2.31 -6.14
CA SER A 33 4.99 1.70 -7.14
C SER A 33 4.69 0.23 -6.84
N GLN A 34 5.68 -0.54 -6.40
CA GLN A 34 5.49 -1.93 -5.95
C GLN A 34 4.49 -1.99 -4.78
N MET A 35 4.66 -1.16 -3.74
CA MET A 35 3.72 -1.12 -2.62
C MET A 35 2.32 -0.70 -3.06
N PHE A 36 2.21 0.36 -3.86
CA PHE A 36 0.93 0.89 -4.31
C PHE A 36 0.17 -0.11 -5.19
N SER A 37 0.88 -0.94 -5.96
CA SER A 37 0.26 -2.00 -6.77
C SER A 37 -0.55 -3.02 -5.95
N THR A 38 -0.27 -3.14 -4.64
CA THR A 38 -1.01 -4.03 -3.73
C THR A 38 -2.36 -3.49 -3.30
N LEU A 39 -2.72 -2.25 -3.63
CA LEU A 39 -3.96 -1.60 -3.16
C LEU A 39 -5.22 -2.45 -3.39
N SER A 40 -5.37 -3.00 -4.60
CA SER A 40 -6.54 -3.81 -4.96
C SER A 40 -6.59 -5.18 -4.27
N LEU A 41 -5.49 -5.65 -3.68
CA LEU A 41 -5.44 -6.93 -2.98
C LEU A 41 -6.45 -6.96 -1.82
N TYR A 42 -6.50 -5.90 -1.02
CA TYR A 42 -7.31 -5.88 0.20
C TYR A 42 -8.81 -5.92 -0.08
N GLU A 43 -9.25 -5.21 -1.12
CA GLU A 43 -10.65 -5.27 -1.57
C GLU A 43 -11.02 -6.65 -2.10
N ASN A 44 -10.10 -7.30 -2.81
CA ASN A 44 -10.31 -8.65 -3.32
C ASN A 44 -10.31 -9.70 -2.20
N ILE A 45 -9.48 -9.54 -1.16
CA ILE A 45 -9.52 -10.37 0.05
C ILE A 45 -10.87 -10.21 0.75
N ALA A 46 -11.33 -8.97 0.98
CA ALA A 46 -12.65 -8.76 1.60
C ALA A 46 -13.80 -9.36 0.77
N ARG A 47 -13.67 -9.40 -0.56
CA ARG A 47 -14.67 -10.03 -1.45
C ARG A 47 -14.64 -11.55 -1.40
N GLN A 48 -13.46 -12.17 -1.29
CA GLN A 48 -13.26 -13.62 -1.28
C GLN A 48 -12.12 -14.00 -0.32
N PRO A 49 -12.37 -14.03 1.00
CA PRO A 49 -11.34 -14.33 2.00
C PRO A 49 -10.71 -15.72 1.80
N GLU A 50 -11.49 -16.70 1.34
CA GLU A 50 -11.03 -18.06 1.05
C GLU A 50 -9.92 -18.14 -0.01
N MET A 51 -9.80 -17.10 -0.85
CA MET A 51 -8.79 -16.98 -1.91
C MET A 51 -7.52 -16.22 -1.48
N VAL A 52 -7.40 -15.85 -0.20
CA VAL A 52 -6.31 -14.99 0.32
C VAL A 52 -4.92 -15.47 -0.11
N LYS A 53 -4.66 -16.79 -0.08
CA LYS A 53 -3.34 -17.36 -0.41
C LYS A 53 -2.99 -17.19 -1.88
N GLU A 54 -3.94 -17.47 -2.76
CA GLU A 54 -3.81 -17.34 -4.20
C GLU A 54 -3.66 -15.87 -4.59
N LEU A 55 -4.47 -14.99 -3.99
CA LEU A 55 -4.40 -13.54 -4.21
C LEU A 55 -3.04 -12.98 -3.78
N MET A 56 -2.56 -13.32 -2.57
CA MET A 56 -1.24 -12.88 -2.09
C MET A 56 -0.11 -13.45 -2.97
N ARG A 57 -0.21 -14.70 -3.42
CA ARG A 57 0.80 -15.28 -4.33
C ARG A 57 0.84 -14.55 -5.68
N ALA A 58 -0.32 -14.24 -6.25
CA ALA A 58 -0.41 -13.50 -7.51
C ALA A 58 0.19 -12.09 -7.35
N THR A 59 -0.18 -11.39 -6.27
CA THR A 59 0.37 -10.07 -5.93
C THR A 59 1.88 -10.11 -5.77
N ALA A 60 2.42 -11.03 -4.96
CA ALA A 60 3.87 -11.14 -4.75
C ALA A 60 4.64 -11.36 -6.05
N LYS A 61 4.11 -12.23 -6.93
CA LYS A 61 4.72 -12.53 -8.22
C LYS A 61 4.74 -11.33 -9.16
N LEU A 62 3.64 -10.59 -9.26
CA LEU A 62 3.52 -9.47 -10.20
C LEU A 62 4.15 -8.19 -9.67
N ALA A 63 4.03 -7.91 -8.37
CA ALA A 63 4.69 -6.80 -7.71
C ALA A 63 6.20 -7.03 -7.55
N GLN A 64 6.69 -8.23 -7.83
CA GLN A 64 8.11 -8.62 -7.76
C GLN A 64 8.72 -8.48 -6.35
N TYR A 65 7.92 -8.70 -5.30
CA TYR A 65 8.42 -8.84 -3.94
C TYR A 65 7.50 -9.72 -3.09
N ASP A 66 8.08 -10.60 -2.27
CA ASP A 66 7.30 -11.52 -1.43
C ASP A 66 6.95 -10.93 -0.06
N THR A 67 7.87 -10.21 0.57
CA THR A 67 7.64 -9.51 1.83
C THR A 67 8.20 -8.10 1.73
N ILE A 68 7.61 -7.16 2.45
CA ILE A 68 8.06 -5.76 2.54
C ILE A 68 9.55 -5.64 2.88
N THR A 69 10.12 -6.60 3.61
CA THR A 69 11.55 -6.67 3.93
C THR A 69 12.43 -6.96 2.71
N ALA A 70 11.90 -7.60 1.66
CA ALA A 70 12.63 -7.85 0.41
C ALA A 70 12.91 -6.55 -0.37
N ILE A 71 12.14 -5.49 -0.14
CA ILE A 71 12.35 -4.16 -0.72
C ILE A 71 12.97 -3.18 0.27
N ALA A 72 13.44 -3.64 1.44
CA ALA A 72 14.23 -2.82 2.35
C ALA A 72 15.59 -2.41 1.73
N PRO A 73 16.26 -1.36 2.22
CA PRO A 73 15.77 -0.37 3.19
C PRO A 73 14.74 0.57 2.56
N LEU A 74 13.74 0.97 3.34
CA LEU A 74 12.69 1.90 2.92
C LEU A 74 13.05 3.38 3.22
N ASP A 75 13.95 3.61 4.18
CA ASP A 75 14.28 4.88 4.83
C ASP A 75 15.44 5.66 4.19
N LYS A 76 15.97 5.21 3.05
CA LYS A 76 17.10 5.88 2.38
C LYS A 76 16.69 6.99 1.41
N GLU A 77 15.70 6.71 0.58
CA GLU A 77 15.28 7.57 -0.55
C GLU A 77 13.77 7.49 -0.71
N ALA A 78 13.16 8.51 -1.32
CA ALA A 78 11.73 8.53 -1.65
C ALA A 78 10.78 8.15 -0.50
N GLU A 79 11.17 8.41 0.75
CA GLU A 79 10.38 8.08 1.94
C GLU A 79 8.97 8.67 1.91
N VAL A 80 8.81 9.84 1.27
CA VAL A 80 7.52 10.49 1.06
C VAL A 80 6.64 9.64 0.17
N GLU A 81 7.12 9.25 -1.01
CA GLU A 81 6.37 8.44 -1.97
C GLU A 81 6.05 7.06 -1.40
N ARG A 82 7.01 6.42 -0.74
CA ARG A 82 6.81 5.11 -0.08
C ARG A 82 5.79 5.20 1.06
N GLY A 83 5.89 6.23 1.89
CA GLY A 83 4.90 6.49 2.95
C GLY A 83 3.51 6.80 2.40
N THR A 84 3.41 7.56 1.31
CA THR A 84 2.15 7.83 0.62
C THR A 84 1.54 6.57 0.02
N ALA A 85 2.33 5.77 -0.71
CA ALA A 85 1.89 4.50 -1.29
C ALA A 85 1.37 3.55 -0.21
N ARG A 86 2.16 3.37 0.86
CA ARG A 86 1.78 2.58 2.02
C ARG A 86 0.48 3.09 2.66
N GLY A 87 0.36 4.40 2.87
CA GLY A 87 -0.84 5.00 3.46
C GLY A 87 -2.11 4.75 2.64
N LYS A 88 -2.04 4.88 1.32
CA LYS A 88 -3.18 4.59 0.42
C LYS A 88 -3.59 3.11 0.47
N CYS A 89 -2.62 2.20 0.53
CA CYS A 89 -2.91 0.78 0.71
C CYS A 89 -3.55 0.50 2.09
N LEU A 90 -3.06 1.14 3.16
CA LEU A 90 -3.67 1.03 4.49
C LEU A 90 -5.09 1.63 4.53
N ALA A 91 -5.37 2.70 3.79
CA ALA A 91 -6.74 3.21 3.62
C ALA A 91 -7.65 2.15 3.00
N ALA A 92 -7.17 1.44 1.96
CA ALA A 92 -7.90 0.34 1.35
C ALA A 92 -8.13 -0.83 2.34
N CYS A 93 -7.18 -1.11 3.23
CA CYS A 93 -7.38 -2.08 4.32
C CYS A 93 -8.53 -1.67 5.25
N PHE A 94 -8.54 -0.42 5.75
CA PHE A 94 -9.64 0.07 6.61
C PHE A 94 -11.00 -0.05 5.92
N SER A 95 -11.08 0.40 4.68
CA SER A 95 -12.29 0.31 3.86
C SER A 95 -12.75 -1.13 3.64
N SER A 96 -11.80 -2.06 3.45
CA SER A 96 -12.07 -3.49 3.25
C SER A 96 -12.53 -4.18 4.53
N ILE A 97 -11.90 -3.89 5.67
CA ILE A 97 -12.33 -4.37 7.00
C ILE A 97 -13.76 -3.86 7.31
N ALA A 98 -14.04 -2.59 7.00
CA ALA A 98 -15.38 -2.02 7.18
C ALA A 98 -16.44 -2.61 6.22
N ARG A 99 -16.04 -3.34 5.18
CA ARG A 99 -16.98 -4.05 4.30
C ARG A 99 -17.19 -5.49 4.72
N GLN A 100 -16.13 -6.14 5.19
CA GLN A 100 -16.14 -7.54 5.59
C GLN A 100 -15.30 -7.73 6.87
N PRO A 101 -15.87 -7.48 8.06
CA PRO A 101 -15.13 -7.60 9.33
C PRO A 101 -14.57 -9.01 9.57
N GLU A 102 -15.23 -10.06 9.07
CA GLU A 102 -14.78 -11.45 9.18
C GLU A 102 -13.48 -11.71 8.41
N ALA A 103 -13.14 -10.88 7.42
CA ALA A 103 -11.89 -10.95 6.68
C ALA A 103 -10.72 -10.23 7.38
N TYR A 104 -10.92 -9.73 8.60
CA TYR A 104 -9.93 -8.92 9.31
C TYR A 104 -8.57 -9.61 9.42
N ASP A 105 -8.53 -10.87 9.85
CA ASP A 105 -7.27 -11.60 10.04
C ASP A 105 -6.52 -11.81 8.72
N ASP A 106 -7.25 -12.07 7.63
CA ASP A 106 -6.67 -12.22 6.29
C ASP A 106 -6.12 -10.88 5.75
N ILE A 107 -6.83 -9.78 6.00
CA ILE A 107 -6.38 -8.43 5.63
C ILE A 107 -5.15 -8.04 6.44
N VAL A 108 -5.13 -8.32 7.75
CA VAL A 108 -3.95 -8.10 8.62
C VAL A 108 -2.77 -8.90 8.11
N TRP A 109 -2.97 -10.18 7.79
CA TRP A 109 -1.90 -11.04 7.28
C TRP A 109 -1.31 -10.50 5.97
N ALA A 110 -2.15 -10.09 5.02
CA ALA A 110 -1.71 -9.48 3.78
C ALA A 110 -0.99 -8.14 4.01
N ALA A 111 -1.51 -7.27 4.88
CA ALA A 111 -0.92 -5.98 5.18
C ALA A 111 0.44 -6.13 5.88
N GLU A 112 0.60 -7.08 6.80
CA GLU A 112 1.90 -7.39 7.42
C GLU A 112 2.91 -7.83 6.37
N LYS A 113 2.51 -8.71 5.45
CA LYS A 113 3.38 -9.22 4.40
C LYS A 113 3.84 -8.11 3.46
N PHE A 114 2.92 -7.28 2.96
CA PHE A 114 3.19 -6.37 1.84
C PHE A 114 3.45 -4.91 2.23
N LEU A 115 2.94 -4.44 3.37
CA LEU A 115 3.07 -3.05 3.84
C LEU A 115 3.89 -2.94 5.12
N GLY A 116 3.94 -4.03 5.89
CA GLY A 116 4.73 -4.12 7.10
C GLY A 116 4.17 -3.36 8.30
N THR A 117 4.56 -3.77 9.51
CA THR A 117 4.17 -3.11 10.76
C THR A 117 5.11 -1.93 11.08
N THR A 118 4.79 -1.20 12.15
CA THR A 118 5.68 -0.16 12.69
C THR A 118 7.01 -0.69 13.24
N GLU A 119 7.12 -2.00 13.46
CA GLU A 119 8.31 -2.65 14.05
C GLU A 119 9.43 -2.92 13.03
N ILE A 120 9.17 -2.73 11.74
CA ILE A 120 10.20 -2.92 10.72
C ILE A 120 11.32 -1.91 10.90
N LYS A 121 12.56 -2.38 10.95
CA LYS A 121 13.75 -1.55 11.21
C LYS A 121 13.86 -0.32 10.30
N SER A 122 13.52 -0.45 9.02
CA SER A 122 13.56 0.66 8.05
C SER A 122 12.25 1.45 7.96
N MET A 123 11.31 1.26 8.89
CA MET A 123 10.07 2.03 8.97
C MET A 123 10.34 3.36 9.70
N SER A 124 10.81 4.36 8.95
CA SER A 124 11.15 5.66 9.53
C SER A 124 9.93 6.44 10.01
N GLU A 125 10.16 7.41 10.91
CA GLU A 125 9.11 8.34 11.35
C GLU A 125 8.47 9.09 10.16
N LYS A 126 9.27 9.42 9.14
CA LYS A 126 8.79 10.10 7.94
C LYS A 126 7.83 9.22 7.15
N ILE A 127 8.16 7.96 6.93
CA ILE A 127 7.26 6.99 6.26
C ILE A 127 5.96 6.85 7.05
N LEU A 128 6.04 6.73 8.39
CA LEU A 128 4.86 6.62 9.25
C LEU A 128 3.99 7.88 9.20
N LYS A 129 4.59 9.07 9.20
CA LYS A 129 3.87 10.35 9.09
C LYS A 129 3.07 10.44 7.79
N TYR A 130 3.67 10.09 6.65
CA TYR A 130 2.96 10.08 5.37
C TYR A 130 1.95 8.93 5.28
N SER A 131 2.25 7.77 5.86
CA SER A 131 1.29 6.65 5.93
C SER A 131 0.02 7.08 6.67
N ARG A 132 0.14 7.76 7.81
CA ARG A 132 -1.00 8.28 8.59
C ARG A 132 -1.83 9.27 7.79
N LEU A 133 -1.16 10.23 7.13
CA LEU A 133 -1.84 11.26 6.36
C LEU A 133 -2.70 10.67 5.25
N TYR A 134 -2.17 9.69 4.51
CA TYR A 134 -2.88 9.07 3.39
C TYR A 134 -3.81 7.93 3.81
N ALA A 135 -3.64 7.35 4.99
CA ALA A 135 -4.59 6.38 5.54
C ALA A 135 -5.88 7.04 6.07
N LEU A 136 -5.85 8.35 6.38
CA LEU A 136 -6.95 9.09 7.01
C LEU A 136 -8.28 8.99 6.24
N GLU A 137 -8.23 8.97 4.91
CA GLU A 137 -9.43 8.82 4.09
C GLU A 137 -10.14 7.49 4.38
N GLY A 138 -9.39 6.40 4.49
CA GLY A 138 -9.94 5.08 4.79
C GLY A 138 -10.39 4.94 6.23
N VAL A 139 -9.63 5.50 7.19
CA VAL A 139 -10.00 5.46 8.62
C VAL A 139 -11.35 6.15 8.84
N THR A 140 -11.53 7.36 8.32
CA THR A 140 -12.75 8.14 8.55
C THR A 140 -13.96 7.54 7.84
N GLU A 141 -13.81 7.01 6.63
CA GLU A 141 -14.86 6.24 5.94
C GLU A 141 -15.23 4.98 6.73
N ALA A 142 -14.23 4.20 7.16
CA ALA A 142 -14.44 2.94 7.86
C ALA A 142 -15.18 3.12 9.20
N VAL A 143 -14.75 4.09 10.02
CA VAL A 143 -15.39 4.40 11.30
C VAL A 143 -16.83 4.89 11.10
N ALA A 144 -17.07 5.73 10.10
CA ALA A 144 -18.42 6.20 9.79
C ALA A 144 -19.34 5.07 9.27
N ARG A 145 -18.76 4.08 8.57
CA ARG A 145 -19.47 2.96 7.96
C ARG A 145 -19.83 1.85 8.95
N GLN A 146 -18.91 1.51 9.85
CA GLN A 146 -19.10 0.46 10.87
C GLN A 146 -18.55 0.90 12.24
N PRO A 147 -19.24 1.80 12.96
CA PRO A 147 -18.77 2.28 14.25
C PRO A 147 -18.68 1.17 15.32
N GLU A 148 -19.42 0.07 15.19
CA GLU A 148 -19.48 -1.04 16.14
C GLU A 148 -18.16 -1.80 16.26
N ILE A 149 -17.32 -1.77 15.21
CA ILE A 149 -16.04 -2.47 15.15
C ILE A 149 -14.84 -1.54 15.30
N VAL A 150 -15.04 -0.36 15.89
CA VAL A 150 -13.97 0.64 16.08
C VAL A 150 -12.75 0.10 16.83
N ASP A 151 -12.91 -0.90 17.69
CA ASP A 151 -11.81 -1.63 18.34
C ASP A 151 -10.88 -2.34 17.34
N LEU A 152 -11.42 -2.90 16.26
CA LEU A 152 -10.63 -3.53 15.20
C LEU A 152 -9.85 -2.47 14.42
N PHE A 153 -10.48 -1.33 14.10
CA PHE A 153 -9.80 -0.21 13.44
C PHE A 153 -8.69 0.38 14.32
N ASP A 154 -8.94 0.53 15.62
CA ASP A 154 -7.94 1.01 16.57
C ASP A 154 -6.74 0.05 16.64
N SER A 155 -7.00 -1.25 16.79
CA SER A 155 -5.96 -2.29 16.80
C SER A 155 -5.13 -2.28 15.50
N PHE A 156 -5.79 -2.17 14.35
CA PHE A 156 -5.13 -2.05 13.05
C PHE A 156 -4.29 -0.77 12.96
N SER A 157 -4.83 0.36 13.41
CA SER A 157 -4.13 1.65 13.40
C SER A 157 -2.90 1.63 14.31
N VAL A 158 -3.00 1.10 15.53
CA VAL A 158 -1.83 0.96 16.42
C VAL A 158 -0.75 0.11 15.76
N LYS A 159 -1.12 -1.03 15.17
CA LYS A 159 -0.18 -1.97 14.56
C LYS A 159 0.54 -1.43 13.33
N PHE A 160 -0.17 -0.74 12.44
CA PHE A 160 0.37 -0.30 11.14
C PHE A 160 0.72 1.19 11.09
N LEU A 161 0.05 2.03 11.86
CA LEU A 161 0.28 3.47 11.89
C LEU A 161 0.99 3.93 13.18
N GLY A 162 1.05 3.09 14.21
CA GLY A 162 1.71 3.41 15.48
C GLY A 162 0.95 4.44 16.31
N VAL A 163 -0.34 4.64 16.03
CA VAL A 163 -1.21 5.57 16.75
C VAL A 163 -2.62 4.99 16.78
N GLY A 164 -3.26 5.01 17.95
CA GLY A 164 -4.67 4.66 18.09
C GLY A 164 -5.57 5.76 17.54
N ILE A 165 -6.83 5.42 17.28
CA ILE A 165 -7.87 6.35 16.85
C ILE A 165 -8.94 6.57 17.93
N LYS A 166 -8.74 5.97 19.11
CA LYS A 166 -9.52 6.17 20.33
C LYS A 166 -8.86 7.14 21.30
#